data_AF-A0A967J6S1-F1
#
_entry.id   AF-A0A967J6S1-F1
#
_cell.length_a   1.000
_cell.length_b   1.000
_cell.length_c   1.000
_cell.angle_alpha   90.00
_cell.angle_beta   90.00
_cell.angle_gamma   90.00
#
_symmetry.space_group_name_H-M   'P 1'
#
loop_
_entity.id
_entity.type
_entity.pdbx_description
1 polymer ?
#
loop_
_entity_poly.entity_id
_entity_poly.type
_entity_poly.pdbx_seq_one_letter_code
_entity_poly.pdbx_strand_id
1 'polypeptide(L)'
;YATAVAPLADGGAVVAIDYRSDGDGDLTVARYSATNEVTWATTWSTEVEDAPMRGAIDVDADGNALVGVSLFDSSSGDRDAA
;
A
#
# COMPACT_ATOMS: atom_id res chain seq x y z
N TYR A 1 4.16 -5.80 7.33
CA TYR A 1 5.51 -5.23 7.07
C TYR A 1 5.35 -4.12 6.04
N ALA A 2 6.10 -3.02 6.12
CA ALA A 2 6.04 -1.97 5.09
C ALA A 2 6.62 -2.51 3.78
N THR A 3 5.88 -2.39 2.69
CA THR A 3 6.26 -2.91 1.37
C THR A 3 6.90 -1.83 0.50
N ALA A 4 6.54 -0.56 0.72
CA ALA A 4 7.15 0.60 0.08
C ALA A 4 6.98 1.86 0.93
N VAL A 5 7.90 2.81 0.75
CA VAL A 5 7.86 4.15 1.37
C VAL A 5 8.29 5.16 0.32
N ALA A 6 7.54 6.26 0.20
CA ALA A 6 7.94 7.39 -0.61
C ALA A 6 7.87 8.70 0.21
N PRO A 7 8.94 9.50 0.21
CA PRO A 7 8.96 10.79 0.89
C PRO A 7 8.11 11.83 0.15
N LEU A 8 7.54 12.76 0.90
CA LEU A 8 6.81 13.91 0.40
C LEU A 8 7.66 15.17 0.48
N ALA A 9 7.42 16.12 -0.44
CA ALA A 9 8.13 17.40 -0.45
C ALA A 9 7.86 18.26 0.80
N ASP A 10 6.76 18.02 1.51
CA ASP A 10 6.41 18.68 2.77
C ASP A 10 7.12 18.08 3.99
N GLY A 11 8.00 17.09 3.79
CA GLY A 11 8.72 16.38 4.85
C GLY A 11 7.95 15.20 5.44
N GLY A 12 6.72 14.94 4.98
CA GLY A 12 5.98 13.73 5.30
C GLY A 12 6.40 12.52 4.47
N ALA A 13 5.61 11.46 4.53
CA ALA A 13 5.81 10.26 3.71
C ALA A 13 4.50 9.52 3.46
N VAL A 14 4.45 8.77 2.36
CA VAL A 14 3.40 7.79 2.10
C VAL A 14 4.01 6.39 2.23
N VAL A 15 3.30 5.52 2.94
CA VAL A 15 3.77 4.17 3.27
C VAL A 15 2.72 3.15 2.82
N ALA A 16 3.13 2.15 2.05
CA ALA A 16 2.34 0.96 1.78
C ALA A 16 2.74 -0.13 2.78
N ILE A 17 1.73 -0.79 3.34
CA ILE A 17 1.87 -1.81 4.37
C ILE A 17 1.06 -3.02 3.94
N ASP A 18 1.71 -4.17 3.97
CA ASP A 18 1.05 -5.47 3.99
C ASP A 18 0.58 -5.71 5.43
N TYR A 19 -0.73 -5.57 5.61
CA TYR A 19 -1.45 -5.68 6.87
C TYR A 19 -2.20 -7.01 6.87
N ARG A 20 -1.79 -7.98 7.69
CA ARG A 20 -2.44 -9.29 7.80
C ARG A 20 -3.22 -9.35 9.09
N SER A 21 -4.53 -9.09 9.05
CA SER A 21 -5.36 -9.08 10.27
C SER A 21 -6.05 -10.42 10.56
N ASP A 22 -6.32 -11.21 9.53
CA ASP A 22 -7.05 -12.48 9.58
C ASP A 22 -6.29 -13.66 8.94
N GLY A 23 -5.11 -13.41 8.38
CA GLY A 23 -4.29 -14.42 7.70
C GLY A 23 -4.19 -14.17 6.21
N ASP A 24 -5.14 -13.42 5.64
CA ASP A 24 -5.08 -12.90 4.28
C ASP A 24 -4.36 -11.54 4.29
N GLY A 25 -3.70 -11.22 3.18
CA GLY A 25 -2.97 -9.96 3.06
C GLY A 25 -3.91 -8.82 2.70
N ASP A 26 -4.01 -7.80 3.55
CA ASP A 26 -4.64 -6.53 3.20
C ASP A 26 -3.56 -5.53 2.79
N LEU A 27 -3.87 -4.69 1.80
CA LEU A 27 -3.05 -3.51 1.50
C LEU A 27 -3.55 -2.33 2.31
N THR A 28 -2.71 -1.78 3.18
CA THR A 28 -2.97 -0.47 3.79
C THR A 28 -1.97 0.56 3.26
N VAL A 29 -2.48 1.70 2.78
CA VAL A 29 -1.65 2.86 2.45
C VAL A 29 -1.98 3.98 3.44
N ALA A 30 -0.94 4.57 4.02
CA ALA A 30 -1.07 5.66 4.98
C ALA A 30 -0.14 6.82 4.63
N ARG A 31 -0.63 8.04 4.82
CA ARG A 31 0.16 9.28 4.72
C ARG A 31 0.49 9.82 6.09
N TYR A 32 1.77 9.99 6.35
CA TYR A 32 2.33 10.62 7.53
C TYR A 32 2.71 12.08 7.24
N SER A 33 2.45 12.96 8.20
CA SER A 33 2.99 14.32 8.22
C SER A 33 4.48 14.31 8.56
N ALA A 34 5.15 15.47 8.41
CA ALA A 34 6.52 15.66 8.84
C ALA A 34 6.74 15.47 10.36
N THR A 35 5.67 15.52 11.17
CA THR A 35 5.69 15.25 12.61
C THR A 35 5.36 13.78 12.95
N ASN A 36 5.31 12.90 11.95
CA ASN A 36 4.94 11.48 12.05
C ASN A 36 3.49 11.24 12.49
N GLU A 37 2.58 12.16 12.21
CA GLU A 37 1.14 11.98 12.45
C GLU A 37 0.46 11.40 11.22
N VAL A 38 -0.43 10.41 11.40
CA VAL A 38 -1.23 9.89 10.28
C VAL A 38 -2.27 10.94 9.89
N THR A 39 -2.19 11.42 8.65
CA THR A 39 -3.12 12.42 8.11
C THR A 39 -4.29 11.77 7.38
N TRP A 40 -4.05 10.63 6.73
CA TRP A 40 -5.07 9.72 6.24
C TRP A 40 -4.51 8.31 6.12
N ALA A 41 -5.41 7.33 6.14
CA ALA A 41 -5.10 5.95 5.82
C ALA A 41 -6.27 5.34 5.04
N THR A 42 -5.95 4.45 4.11
CA THR A 42 -6.93 3.66 3.37
C THR A 42 -6.46 2.23 3.33
N THR A 43 -7.38 1.32 3.61
CA THR A 43 -7.14 -0.12 3.58
C THR A 43 -8.03 -0.70 2.50
N TRP A 44 -7.42 -1.50 1.64
CA TRP A 44 -8.10 -2.33 0.66
C TRP A 44 -7.93 -3.77 1.11
N SER A 45 -9.04 -4.35 1.56
CA SER A 45 -9.16 -5.78 1.81
C SER A 45 -9.66 -6.44 0.53
N THR A 46 -8.95 -7.48 0.07
CA THR A 46 -9.45 -8.36 -0.99
C THR A 46 -10.17 -9.53 -0.32
N GLU A 47 -11.44 -9.77 -0.66
CA GLU A 47 -12.28 -10.79 0.02
C GLU A 47 -11.88 -12.25 -0.22
N VAL A 48 -10.81 -12.52 -0.97
CA VAL A 48 -10.46 -13.88 -1.39
C VAL A 48 -8.96 -13.90 -1.58
N GLU A 49 -8.23 -14.79 -0.88
CA GLU A 49 -6.87 -15.37 -1.10
C GLU A 49 -5.77 -14.56 -1.83
N ASP A 50 -6.01 -13.29 -2.13
CA ASP A 50 -5.32 -12.43 -3.08
C ASP A 50 -4.36 -11.56 -2.31
N ALA A 51 -3.40 -12.18 -1.64
CA ALA A 51 -2.46 -11.44 -0.83
C ALA A 51 -1.65 -10.46 -1.73
N PRO A 52 -1.67 -9.14 -1.47
CA PRO A 52 -0.83 -8.18 -2.16
C PRO A 52 0.63 -8.52 -1.85
N MET A 53 1.33 -9.13 -2.82
CA MET A 53 2.68 -9.65 -2.58
C MET A 53 3.72 -8.54 -2.59
N ARG A 54 3.51 -7.51 -3.43
CA ARG A 54 4.45 -6.41 -3.68
C ARG A 54 3.69 -5.17 -4.10
N GLY A 55 3.97 -4.06 -3.42
CA GLY A 55 3.50 -2.73 -3.82
C GLY A 55 4.69 -1.85 -4.18
N ALA A 56 4.49 -0.95 -5.14
CA ALA A 56 5.34 0.20 -5.38
C ALA A 56 4.56 1.45 -5.01
N ILE A 57 5.23 2.42 -4.40
CA ILE A 57 4.71 3.76 -4.21
C ILE A 57 5.63 4.74 -4.93
N ASP A 58 5.03 5.69 -5.62
CA ASP A 58 5.67 6.92 -6.06
C ASP A 58 4.81 8.12 -5.63
N VAL A 59 5.37 9.32 -5.71
CA VAL A 59 4.65 10.56 -5.41
C VAL A 59 4.94 11.56 -6.52
N ASP A 60 3.89 12.20 -7.05
CA ASP A 60 4.06 13.28 -8.02
C ASP A 60 4.56 14.59 -7.37
N ALA A 61 4.83 15.60 -8.21
CA ALA A 61 5.30 16.91 -7.76
C ALA A 61 4.28 17.68 -6.90
N ASP A 62 3.00 17.30 -6.98
CA ASP A 62 1.90 17.91 -6.22
C ASP A 62 1.66 17.18 -4.87
N GLY A 63 2.37 16.08 -4.62
CA GLY A 63 2.26 15.30 -3.40
C GLY A 63 1.19 14.21 -3.44
N ASN A 64 0.64 13.89 -4.61
CA ASN A 64 -0.31 12.78 -4.75
C ASN A 64 0.43 11.45 -4.77
N ALA A 65 -0.10 10.48 -4.01
CA ALA A 65 0.44 9.14 -3.96
C ALA A 65 0.00 8.33 -5.18
N LEU A 66 0.96 7.76 -5.90
CA LEU A 66 0.76 6.77 -6.94
C LEU A 66 1.09 5.41 -6.30
N VAL A 67 0.09 4.52 -6.22
CA VAL A 67 0.25 3.20 -5.61
C VAL A 67 0.01 2.16 -6.69
N GLY A 68 1.02 1.37 -7.00
CA GLY A 68 0.88 0.19 -7.87
C GLY A 68 0.97 -1.06 -7.03
N VAL A 69 0.03 -2.00 -7.20
CA VAL A 69 0.04 -3.27 -6.45
C VAL A 69 -0.14 -4.46 -7.37
N SER A 70 0.63 -5.52 -7.10
CA SER A 70 0.38 -6.83 -7.70
C SER A 70 -0.47 -7.66 -6.75
N LEU A 71 -1.60 -8.13 -7.25
CA LEU A 71 -2.45 -9.11 -6.58
C LEU A 71 -2.01 -10.50 -7.01
N PHE A 72 -2.07 -11.47 -6.10
CA PHE A 72 -1.77 -12.86 -6.42
C PHE A 72 -3.00 -13.71 -6.16
N ASP A 73 -3.69 -14.14 -7.21
CA ASP A 73 -4.81 -15.05 -7.03
C ASP A 73 -4.31 -16.48 -6.82
N SER A 74 -4.40 -16.93 -5.58
CA SER A 74 -3.97 -18.27 -5.18
C SER A 74 -4.92 -19.36 -5.68
N SER A 75 -6.15 -19.01 -6.05
CA SER A 75 -7.15 -19.93 -6.58
C SER A 75 -6.93 -20.26 -8.07
N SER A 76 -6.31 -19.35 -8.83
CA SER A 76 -5.95 -19.55 -10.24
C SER A 76 -4.45 -19.78 -10.48
N GLY A 77 -3.59 -19.34 -9.56
CA GLY A 77 -2.13 -19.37 -9.71
C GLY A 77 -1.59 -18.26 -10.64
N ASP A 78 -2.45 -17.32 -11.06
CA ASP A 78 -2.12 -16.23 -11.97
C ASP A 78 -1.73 -14.95 -11.21
N ARG A 79 -0.90 -14.11 -11.84
CA ARG A 79 -0.45 -12.83 -11.29
C ARG A 79 -1.14 -11.69 -12.03
N ASP A 80 -2.01 -10.98 -11.34
CA ASP A 80 -2.73 -9.84 -11.89
C ASP A 80 -2.15 -8.52 -11.36
N ALA A 81 -2.03 -7.53 -12.25
CA ALA A 81 -1.61 -6.18 -11.91
C ALA A 81 -2.81 -5.23 -12.01
N ALA A 82 -3.03 -4.41 -10.98
CA ALA A 82 -4.06 -3.38 -10.91
C ALA A 82 -3.43 -1.99 -10.79
#